data_AF-A0A2K3KUI7-F1
#
_entry.id   AF-A0A2K3KUI7-F1
#
_cell.length_a   1.000
_cell.length_b   1.000
_cell.length_c   1.000
_cell.angle_alpha   90.00
_cell.angle_beta   90.00
_cell.angle_gamma   90.00
#
_symmetry.space_group_name_H-M   'P 1'
#
loop_
_entity.id
_entity.type
_entity.pdbx_description
1 polymer ?
#
loop_
_entity_poly.entity_id
_entity_poly.type
_entity_poly.pdbx_seq_one_letter_code
_entity_poly.pdbx_strand_id
1 'polypeptide(L)' 'MVGNKDWLFDYDDSFQDSVKLGDDSKMSVVGKGNLKLYIAG' A
#
# COMPACT_ATOMS: atom_id res chain seq x y z
N MET A 1 -4.73 -1.84 1.22
CA MET A 1 -3.95 -1.90 -0.02
C MET A 1 -4.91 -1.79 -1.17
N VAL A 2 -4.62 -0.96 -2.18
CA VAL A 2 -5.58 -0.67 -3.27
C VAL A 2 -6.05 -1.97 -3.93
N GLY A 3 -7.34 -2.09 -4.20
CA GLY A 3 -7.91 -3.30 -4.81
C GLY A 3 -7.45 -3.51 -6.26
N ASN A 4 -6.99 -2.45 -6.93
CA ASN A 4 -6.49 -2.49 -8.30
C ASN A 4 -5.04 -1.99 -8.37
N LYS A 5 -4.10 -2.90 -8.68
CA LYS A 5 -2.66 -2.61 -8.82
C LYS A 5 -2.34 -1.72 -10.03
N ASP A 6 -3.17 -1.72 -11.08
CA ASP A 6 -2.95 -0.94 -12.31
C ASP A 6 -3.02 0.58 -12.05
N TRP A 7 -3.53 0.98 -10.89
CA TRP A 7 -3.57 2.39 -10.46
C TRP A 7 -2.27 2.84 -9.79
N LEU A 8 -1.37 1.93 -9.47
CA LEU A 8 -0.09 2.23 -8.83
C LEU A 8 1.01 2.40 -9.87
N PHE A 9 1.77 3.48 -9.75
CA PHE A 9 3.02 3.70 -10.47
C PHE A 9 4.20 3.32 -9.60
N ASP A 10 5.29 2.87 -10.22
CA ASP A 10 6.51 2.40 -9.55
C ASP A 10 6.21 1.35 -8.46
N TYR A 11 5.31 0.42 -8.77
CA TYR A 11 4.94 -0.63 -7.84
C TYR A 11 6.11 -1.61 -7.64
N ASP A 12 6.61 -1.66 -6.42
CA ASP A 12 7.60 -2.62 -5.93
C ASP A 12 6.86 -3.72 -5.19
N ASP A 13 6.89 -4.95 -5.72
CA ASP A 13 6.27 -6.13 -5.13
C ASP A 13 7.18 -6.86 -4.14
N SER A 14 8.47 -6.52 -4.11
CA SER A 14 9.48 -7.09 -3.22
C SER A 14 9.47 -6.46 -1.83
N PHE A 15 8.87 -5.28 -1.69
CA PHE A 15 8.70 -4.61 -0.41
C PHE A 15 7.86 -5.46 0.55
N GLN A 16 8.38 -5.72 1.73
CA GLN A 16 7.68 -6.47 2.78
C GLN A 16 7.91 -5.81 4.14
N ASP A 17 6.82 -5.52 4.84
CA ASP A 17 6.84 -4.88 6.15
C ASP A 17 5.67 -5.36 7.02
N SER A 18 5.63 -4.90 8.28
CA SER A 18 4.54 -5.17 9.21
C SER A 18 4.26 -3.97 10.11
N VAL A 19 2.99 -3.62 10.26
CA VAL A 19 2.53 -2.53 11.12
C VAL A 19 1.90 -3.13 12.37
N LYS A 20 2.36 -2.72 13.57
CA LYS A 20 1.69 -3.06 14.83
C LYS A 20 0.36 -2.33 14.91
N LEU A 21 -0.68 -3.04 15.36
CA LEU A 21 -1.97 -2.42 15.64
C LEU A 21 -1.99 -1.91 17.09
N GLY A 22 -3.14 -1.43 17.56
CA GLY A 22 -3.30 -0.91 18.93
C GLY A 22 -3.12 -1.96 20.03
N ASP A 23 -2.90 -3.22 19.66
CA ASP A 23 -2.62 -4.37 20.50
C ASP A 23 -1.34 -5.10 20.02
N ASP A 24 -1.11 -6.32 20.50
CA ASP A 24 0.03 -7.14 20.07
C ASP A 24 -0.11 -7.74 18.67
N SER A 25 -1.22 -7.49 17.98
CA SER A 25 -1.41 -7.94 16.61
C SER A 25 -0.64 -7.08 15.61
N LYS A 26 -0.34 -7.67 14.45
CA LYS A 26 0.39 -7.04 13.35
C LYS A 26 -0.33 -7.25 12.04
N MET A 27 -0.35 -6.21 11.20
CA MET A 27 -0.81 -6.29 9.82
C MET A 27 0.40 -6.38 8.90
N SER A 28 0.46 -7.42 8.06
CA SER A 28 1.48 -7.51 7.02
C SER A 28 1.19 -6.51 5.90
N VAL A 29 2.23 -5.80 5.47
CA VAL A 29 2.21 -4.89 4.33
C VAL A 29 3.12 -5.49 3.27
N VAL A 30 2.54 -5.80 2.11
CA VAL A 30 3.25 -6.36 0.94
C VAL A 30 3.15 -5.42 -0.24
N GLY A 31 4.28 -4.99 -0.75
CA GLY A 31 4.38 -4.09 -1.88
C GLY A 31 4.15 -2.62 -1.55
N LYS A 32 4.75 -1.77 -2.38
CA LYS A 32 4.76 -0.31 -2.26
C LYS A 32 4.57 0.31 -3.63
N GLY A 33 3.75 1.35 -3.76
CA GLY A 33 3.57 2.05 -5.03
C GLY A 33 2.95 3.42 -4.82
N ASN A 34 3.08 4.28 -5.82
CA ASN A 34 2.60 5.65 -5.79
C ASN A 34 1.26 5.76 -6.53
N LEU A 35 0.30 6.48 -5.96
CA LEU A 35 -0.98 6.79 -6.61
C LEU A 35 -1.03 8.28 -6.95
N LYS A 36 -1.26 8.63 -8.22
CA LYS A 36 -1.57 10.01 -8.62
C LYS A 36 -3.08 10.16 -8.70
N LEU A 37 -3.67 10.84 -7.72
CA LEU A 37 -5.10 11.15 -7.69
C LEU A 37 -5.30 12.61 -8.05
N TYR A 38 -6.10 12.86 -9.10
CA TYR A 38 -6.60 14.20 -9.42
C TYR A 38 -8.06 14.29 -8.98
N ILE A 39 -8.34 15.11 -7.96
CA ILE A 39 -9.69 15.40 -7.50
C ILE A 39 -10.06 16.77 -8.08
N ALA A 40 -10.90 16.79 -9.11
CA ALA A 40 -11.50 18.02 -9.60
C ALA A 40 -12.61 18.45 -8.64
N GLY A 41 -12.65 19.74 -8.29
CA GLY A 41 -13.72 20.37 -7.52
C GLY A 41 -14.84 20.90 -8.41
#